data_AF-A0AAU2SVE5-F1
#
_entry.id   AF-A0AAU2SVE5-F1
#
_cell.length_a   1.000
_cell.length_b   1.000
_cell.length_c   1.000
_cell.angle_alpha   90.00
_cell.angle_beta   90.00
_cell.angle_gamma   90.00
#
_symmetry.space_group_name_H-M   'P 1'
#
loop_
_entity.id
_entity.type
_entity.pdbx_description
1 polymer ?
#
loop_
_entity_poly.entity_id
_entity_poly.type
_entity_poly.pdbx_seq_one_letter_code
_entity_poly.pdbx_strand_id
1 'polypeptide(L)'
;MSLTSEVFLVGDDGDLDLLTGERDGRPAGTDLAGPESWRRTVWGSRAIRRIGARFLPALVSVHNGDVVAPDEIPAFLEEIALVRACSERLAAETRPPDRTVESHRHHISGRLDGIEASARYAQGAGGGLLIW
;
A
#
# COMPACT_ATOMS: atom_id res chain seq x y z
N MET A 1 -14.36 6.32 -3.38
CA MET A 1 -12.99 6.37 -3.95
C MET A 1 -12.15 5.28 -3.30
N SER A 2 -11.19 4.74 -4.03
CA SER A 2 -10.28 3.69 -3.59
C SER A 2 -8.87 4.24 -3.54
N LEU A 3 -8.07 3.75 -2.61
CA LEU A 3 -6.63 3.89 -2.62
C LEU A 3 -6.04 3.03 -3.74
N THR A 4 -5.07 3.56 -4.47
CA THR A 4 -4.25 2.80 -5.43
C THR A 4 -2.76 2.91 -5.09
N SER A 5 -1.96 2.02 -5.66
CA SER A 5 -0.51 1.93 -5.56
C SER A 5 0.06 1.97 -6.97
N GLU A 6 0.25 3.19 -7.46
CA GLU A 6 0.80 3.47 -8.77
C GLU A 6 2.32 3.35 -8.75
N VAL A 7 2.89 2.85 -9.83
CA VAL A 7 4.34 2.78 -9.99
C VAL A 7 4.80 4.01 -10.75
N PHE A 8 5.88 4.64 -10.31
CA PHE A 8 6.54 5.69 -11.09
C PHE A 8 7.99 5.34 -11.37
N LEU A 9 8.52 5.85 -12.48
CA LEU A 9 9.94 5.89 -12.77
C LEU A 9 10.46 7.31 -12.53
N VAL A 10 11.73 7.44 -12.14
CA VAL A 10 12.39 8.74 -12.02
C VAL A 10 13.10 9.02 -13.33
N GLY A 11 12.69 10.08 -14.03
CA GLY A 11 13.35 10.55 -15.26
C GLY A 11 14.68 11.23 -14.97
N ASP A 12 15.46 11.49 -16.02
CA ASP A 12 16.79 12.11 -15.92
C ASP A 12 16.75 13.51 -15.28
N ASP A 13 15.64 14.23 -15.43
CA ASP A 13 15.42 15.57 -14.86
C ASP A 13 14.85 15.52 -13.42
N GLY A 14 14.64 14.33 -12.85
CA GLY A 14 14.05 14.13 -11.52
C GLY A 14 12.52 14.09 -11.51
N ASP A 15 11.87 14.24 -12.66
CA ASP A 15 10.42 14.13 -12.79
C ASP A 15 9.92 12.69 -12.57
N LEU A 16 8.75 12.57 -11.94
CA LEU A 16 8.11 11.28 -11.68
C LEU A 16 7.18 10.92 -12.86
N ASP A 17 7.52 9.85 -13.56
CA ASP A 17 6.74 9.34 -14.68
C ASP A 17 5.88 8.14 -14.23
N LEU A 18 4.58 8.39 -14.03
CA LEU A 18 3.63 7.37 -13.59
C LEU A 18 3.36 6.36 -14.71
N LEU A 19 3.58 5.07 -14.41
CA LEU A 19 3.25 3.96 -15.28
C LEU A 19 1.75 3.68 -15.16
N THR A 20 0.99 4.11 -16.19
CA THR A 20 -0.46 3.94 -16.25
C THR A 20 -0.89 3.43 -17.63
N GLY A 21 -2.08 2.82 -17.70
CA GLY A 21 -2.65 2.32 -18.94
C GLY A 21 -1.78 1.24 -19.60
N GLU A 22 -1.54 1.36 -20.90
CA GLU A 22 -0.75 0.39 -21.67
C GLU A 22 0.74 0.33 -21.27
N ARG A 23 1.22 1.32 -20.52
CA ARG A 23 2.59 1.36 -20.00
C ARG A 23 2.75 0.58 -18.69
N ASP A 24 1.64 0.33 -18.00
CA ASP A 24 1.62 -0.52 -16.82
C ASP A 24 1.50 -1.99 -17.26
N GLY A 25 2.61 -2.73 -17.17
CA GLY A 25 2.66 -4.15 -17.53
C GLY A 25 1.98 -5.07 -16.51
N ARG A 26 1.44 -4.54 -15.40
CA ARG A 26 0.76 -5.33 -14.38
C ARG A 26 -0.67 -5.71 -14.81
N PRO A 27 -1.22 -6.85 -14.36
CA PRO A 27 -2.62 -7.18 -14.57
C PRO A 27 -3.57 -6.12 -14.00
N ALA A 28 -4.69 -5.88 -14.66
CA ALA A 28 -5.68 -4.90 -14.18
C ALA A 28 -6.15 -5.22 -12.74
N GLY A 29 -6.20 -4.19 -11.89
CA GLY A 29 -6.70 -4.29 -10.52
C GLY A 29 -5.67 -4.75 -9.48
N THR A 30 -4.40 -4.94 -9.85
CA THR A 30 -3.31 -5.21 -8.89
C THR A 30 -2.83 -3.98 -8.13
N ASP A 31 -3.26 -2.79 -8.53
CA ASP A 31 -2.91 -1.49 -7.96
C ASP A 31 -3.73 -1.15 -6.71
N LEU A 32 -4.86 -1.81 -6.45
CA LEU A 32 -5.80 -1.42 -5.39
C LEU A 32 -5.26 -1.63 -3.96
N ALA A 33 -5.13 -0.54 -3.20
CA ALA A 33 -4.71 -0.50 -1.79
C ALA A 33 -5.88 -0.41 -0.78
N GLY A 34 -7.13 -0.43 -1.25
CA GLY A 34 -8.34 -0.53 -0.43
C GLY A 34 -9.30 0.65 -0.61
N PRO A 35 -10.40 0.74 0.14
CA PRO A 35 -11.24 1.94 0.15
C PRO A 35 -10.48 3.16 0.69
N GLU A 36 -10.78 4.36 0.21
CA GLU A 36 -10.18 5.61 0.74
C GLU A 36 -10.31 5.75 2.27
N SER A 37 -11.40 5.24 2.86
CA SER A 37 -11.57 5.23 4.32
C SER A 37 -10.46 4.48 5.06
N TRP A 38 -9.86 3.45 4.43
CA TRP A 38 -8.80 2.63 5.02
C TRP A 38 -7.50 3.40 5.24
N ARG A 39 -7.29 4.51 4.52
CA ARG A 39 -6.20 5.45 4.80
C ARG A 39 -6.15 5.77 6.28
N ARG A 40 -7.31 6.01 6.89
CA ARG A 40 -7.43 6.35 8.32
C ARG A 40 -7.78 5.15 9.20
N THR A 41 -8.70 4.29 8.76
CA THR A 41 -9.27 3.25 9.62
C THR A 41 -8.41 1.98 9.70
N VAL A 42 -7.59 1.70 8.69
CA VAL A 42 -6.73 0.50 8.64
C VAL A 42 -5.26 0.90 8.62
N TRP A 43 -4.77 1.50 7.53
CA TRP A 43 -3.36 1.87 7.33
C TRP A 43 -2.88 2.92 8.33
N GLY A 44 -3.74 3.91 8.60
CA GLY A 44 -3.54 4.93 9.61
C GLY A 44 -3.91 4.52 11.04
N SER A 45 -4.26 3.27 11.29
CA SER A 45 -4.74 2.84 12.60
C SER A 45 -3.62 2.84 13.65
N ARG A 46 -4.01 2.91 14.93
CA ARG A 46 -3.06 2.70 16.04
C ARG A 46 -2.45 1.30 16.01
N ALA A 47 -3.16 0.31 15.47
CA ALA A 47 -2.67 -1.06 15.35
C ALA A 47 -1.43 -1.12 14.43
N ILE A 48 -1.50 -0.50 13.26
CA ILE A 48 -0.36 -0.41 12.32
C ILE A 48 0.80 0.36 12.95
N ARG A 49 0.55 1.51 13.58
CA ARG A 49 1.63 2.26 14.24
C ARG A 49 2.32 1.47 15.35
N ARG A 50 1.56 0.67 16.11
CA ARG A 50 2.08 -0.13 17.25
C ARG A 50 3.02 -1.24 16.81
N ILE A 51 2.86 -1.77 15.59
CA ILE A 51 3.78 -2.77 15.03
C ILE A 51 5.06 -2.12 14.45
N GLY A 52 5.18 -0.79 14.49
CA GLY A 52 6.38 -0.06 14.05
C GLY A 52 6.39 0.34 12.58
N ALA A 53 5.27 0.15 11.86
CA ALA A 53 5.12 0.62 10.49
C ALA A 53 5.18 2.15 10.41
N ARG A 54 5.80 2.64 9.33
CA ARG A 54 6.12 4.04 9.05
C ARG A 54 5.50 4.50 7.73
N PHE A 55 5.53 3.67 6.68
CA PHE A 55 5.04 4.05 5.36
C PHE A 55 3.50 4.08 5.30
N LEU A 56 2.83 2.99 5.67
CA LEU A 56 1.36 2.92 5.63
C LEU A 56 0.68 3.97 6.54
N PRO A 57 1.18 4.27 7.76
CA PRO A 57 0.61 5.35 8.58
C PRO A 57 0.82 6.76 8.02
N ALA A 58 1.85 6.99 7.22
CA ALA A 58 2.17 8.30 6.65
C ALA A 58 1.12 8.73 5.62
N LEU A 59 0.45 7.76 4.97
CA LEU A 59 -0.71 7.99 4.09
C LEU A 59 -1.80 8.88 4.69
N VAL A 60 -1.95 8.91 6.02
CA VAL A 60 -2.95 9.73 6.73
C VAL A 60 -2.69 11.22 6.59
N SER A 61 -1.42 11.62 6.54
CA SER A 61 -1.01 13.03 6.62
C SER A 61 -0.96 13.72 5.27
N VAL A 62 -1.16 12.97 4.18
CA VAL A 62 -1.05 13.45 2.81
C VAL A 62 -2.41 13.45 2.14
N HIS A 63 -2.76 14.59 1.52
CA HIS A 63 -4.01 14.74 0.79
C HIS A 63 -3.92 14.28 -0.68
N ASN A 64 -2.72 14.19 -1.24
CA ASN A 64 -2.47 13.86 -2.65
C ASN A 64 -1.64 12.57 -2.84
N GLY A 65 -1.60 11.72 -1.81
CA GLY A 65 -0.79 10.51 -1.76
C GLY A 65 0.59 10.68 -1.16
N ASP A 66 1.22 9.56 -0.83
CA ASP A 66 2.61 9.50 -0.32
C ASP A 66 3.49 8.76 -1.31
N VAL A 67 4.77 9.12 -1.33
CA VAL A 67 5.77 8.52 -2.20
C VAL A 67 6.65 7.59 -1.38
N VAL A 68 6.81 6.36 -1.88
CA VAL A 68 7.89 5.47 -1.46
C VAL A 68 8.95 5.55 -2.55
N ALA A 69 10.10 6.14 -2.23
CA ALA A 69 11.18 6.32 -3.19
C ALA A 69 11.77 4.97 -3.64
N PRO A 70 12.41 4.87 -4.83
CA PRO A 70 12.97 3.62 -5.33
C PRO A 70 13.91 2.91 -4.36
N ASP A 71 14.73 3.66 -3.62
CA ASP A 71 15.66 3.16 -2.61
C ASP A 71 14.97 2.75 -1.29
N GLU A 72 13.74 3.22 -1.05
CA GLU A 72 12.92 2.84 0.11
C GLU A 72 12.06 1.59 -0.15
N ILE A 73 11.86 1.18 -1.41
CA ILE A 73 11.04 0.02 -1.77
C ILE A 73 11.44 -1.27 -1.00
N PRO A 74 12.73 -1.62 -0.82
CA PRO A 74 13.10 -2.77 -0.01
C PRO A 74 12.57 -2.68 1.44
N ALA A 75 12.73 -1.53 2.10
CA ALA A 75 12.25 -1.30 3.46
C ALA A 75 10.71 -1.32 3.52
N PHE A 76 10.04 -0.80 2.49
CA PHE A 76 8.60 -0.88 2.36
C PHE A 76 8.09 -2.32 2.23
N LEU A 77 8.77 -3.16 1.45
CA LEU A 77 8.45 -4.58 1.33
C LEU A 77 8.59 -5.33 2.67
N GLU A 78 9.61 -5.00 3.47
CA GLU A 78 9.75 -5.52 4.84
C GLU A 78 8.58 -5.10 5.73
N GLU A 79 8.13 -3.85 5.62
CA GLU A 79 6.94 -3.38 6.34
C GLU A 79 5.67 -4.14 5.91
N ILE A 80 5.46 -4.37 4.61
CA ILE A 80 4.31 -5.15 4.14
C ILE A 80 4.35 -6.58 4.68
N ALA A 81 5.53 -7.22 4.74
CA ALA A 81 5.69 -8.53 5.35
C ALA A 81 5.36 -8.51 6.85
N LEU A 82 5.78 -7.47 7.58
CA LEU A 82 5.47 -7.28 9.00
C LEU A 82 3.97 -7.11 9.25
N VAL A 83 3.31 -6.28 8.43
CA VAL A 83 1.85 -6.05 8.51
C VAL A 83 1.10 -7.35 8.22
N ARG A 84 1.56 -8.13 7.23
CA ARG A 84 0.99 -9.43 6.89
C ARG A 84 1.10 -10.43 8.05
N ALA A 85 2.24 -10.48 8.71
CA ALA A 85 2.45 -11.33 9.91
C ALA A 85 1.52 -10.93 11.07
N CYS A 86 1.12 -9.66 11.15
CA CYS A 86 0.21 -9.14 12.17
C CYS A 86 -1.26 -9.04 11.72
N SER A 87 -1.62 -9.58 10.54
CA SER A 87 -2.90 -9.34 9.87
C SER A 87 -4.13 -9.79 10.66
N GLU A 88 -4.04 -10.87 11.44
CA GLU A 88 -5.15 -11.34 12.28
C GLU A 88 -5.50 -10.34 13.39
N ARG A 89 -4.48 -9.86 14.10
CA ARG A 89 -4.64 -8.84 15.14
C ARG A 89 -5.16 -7.54 14.54
N LEU A 90 -4.58 -7.12 13.42
CA LEU A 90 -5.04 -5.93 12.71
C LEU A 90 -6.52 -6.04 12.35
N ALA A 91 -6.93 -7.19 11.79
CA ALA A 91 -8.31 -7.43 11.43
C ALA A 91 -9.26 -7.39 12.64
N ALA A 92 -8.84 -7.90 13.79
CA ALA A 92 -9.63 -7.82 15.02
C ALA A 92 -9.81 -6.39 15.52
N GLU A 93 -8.78 -5.54 15.38
CA GLU A 93 -8.78 -4.15 15.87
C GLU A 93 -9.45 -3.16 14.91
N THR A 94 -9.49 -3.43 13.59
CA THR A 94 -9.96 -2.45 12.59
C THR A 94 -11.26 -2.84 11.89
N ARG A 95 -11.83 -4.03 12.16
CA ARG A 95 -13.05 -4.48 11.48
C ARG A 95 -14.23 -3.54 11.75
N PRO A 96 -15.08 -3.30 10.74
CA PRO A 96 -16.37 -2.69 10.97
C PRO A 96 -17.32 -3.66 11.71
N PRO A 97 -18.38 -3.16 12.37
CA PRO A 97 -19.28 -3.99 13.18
C PRO A 97 -20.00 -5.11 12.41
N ASP A 98 -20.26 -4.89 11.12
CA ASP A 98 -20.97 -5.77 10.20
C ASP A 98 -20.09 -6.88 9.59
N ARG A 99 -18.80 -6.94 9.96
CA ARG A 99 -17.84 -7.90 9.40
C ARG A 99 -17.18 -8.78 10.46
N THR A 100 -16.97 -10.05 10.10
CA THR A 100 -16.17 -10.99 10.90
C THR A 100 -14.67 -10.66 10.82
N VAL A 101 -13.90 -11.10 11.82
CA VAL A 101 -12.43 -10.93 11.82
C VAL A 101 -11.81 -11.61 10.59
N GLU A 102 -12.23 -12.84 10.31
CA GLU A 102 -11.72 -13.63 9.17
C GLU A 102 -11.99 -12.94 7.83
N SER A 103 -13.22 -12.48 7.60
CA SER A 103 -13.57 -11.73 6.39
C SER A 103 -12.74 -10.47 6.29
N HIS A 104 -12.61 -9.68 7.36
CA HIS A 104 -11.80 -8.47 7.33
C HIS A 104 -10.31 -8.76 7.07
N ARG A 105 -9.76 -9.82 7.65
CA ARG A 105 -8.39 -10.29 7.40
C ARG A 105 -8.18 -10.68 5.94
N HIS A 106 -9.14 -11.39 5.34
CA HIS A 106 -9.09 -11.75 3.93
C HIS A 106 -9.05 -10.49 3.04
N HIS A 107 -9.89 -9.50 3.33
CA HIS A 107 -9.87 -8.23 2.62
C HIS A 107 -8.55 -7.47 2.79
N ILE A 108 -7.99 -7.42 4.00
CA ILE A 108 -6.68 -6.79 4.25
C ILE A 108 -5.59 -7.51 3.45
N SER A 109 -5.57 -8.84 3.50
CA SER A 109 -4.57 -9.65 2.80
C SER A 109 -4.60 -9.40 1.29
N GLY A 110 -5.79 -9.37 0.68
CA GLY A 110 -5.91 -9.08 -0.74
C GLY A 110 -5.44 -7.68 -1.14
N ARG A 111 -5.49 -6.69 -0.22
CA ARG A 111 -4.91 -5.35 -0.48
C ARG A 111 -3.41 -5.32 -0.28
N LEU A 112 -2.89 -6.06 0.69
CA LEU A 112 -1.45 -6.25 0.84
C LEU A 112 -0.86 -6.97 -0.38
N ASP A 113 -1.56 -7.95 -0.95
CA ASP A 113 -1.12 -8.66 -2.17
C ASP A 113 -0.96 -7.69 -3.35
N GLY A 114 -1.92 -6.77 -3.54
CA GLY A 114 -1.84 -5.73 -4.58
C GLY A 114 -0.67 -4.78 -4.34
N ILE A 115 -0.58 -4.20 -3.14
CA ILE A 115 0.51 -3.28 -2.76
C ILE A 115 1.89 -3.95 -2.92
N GLU A 116 2.02 -5.21 -2.51
CA GLU A 116 3.25 -5.99 -2.62
C GLU A 116 3.62 -6.27 -4.08
N ALA A 117 2.63 -6.59 -4.93
CA ALA A 117 2.84 -6.77 -6.36
C ALA A 117 3.32 -5.47 -7.02
N SER A 118 2.70 -4.34 -6.68
CA SER A 118 3.13 -3.00 -7.12
C SER A 118 4.56 -2.70 -6.70
N ALA A 119 4.90 -2.93 -5.42
CA ALA A 119 6.23 -2.67 -4.89
C ALA A 119 7.30 -3.55 -5.55
N ARG A 120 7.03 -4.84 -5.77
CA ARG A 120 7.96 -5.73 -6.48
C ARG A 120 8.15 -5.32 -7.94
N TYR A 121 7.07 -4.90 -8.59
CA TYR A 121 7.16 -4.39 -9.97
C TYR A 121 8.01 -3.12 -10.03
N ALA A 122 7.76 -2.16 -9.13
CA ALA A 122 8.57 -0.94 -8.99
C ALA A 122 10.05 -1.28 -8.76
N GLN A 123 10.34 -2.19 -7.83
CA GLN A 123 11.71 -2.66 -7.55
C GLN A 123 12.41 -3.20 -8.80
N GLY A 124 11.73 -4.06 -9.56
CA GLY A 124 12.27 -4.64 -10.80
C GLY A 124 12.50 -3.61 -11.90
N ALA A 125 11.70 -2.55 -11.93
CA ALA A 125 11.80 -1.46 -12.89
C ALA A 125 12.74 -0.32 -12.44
N GLY A 126 13.30 -0.37 -11.22
CA GLY A 126 14.08 0.72 -10.63
C GLY A 126 13.25 1.96 -10.26
N GLY A 127 11.93 1.79 -10.10
CA GLY A 127 10.97 2.82 -9.78
C GLY A 127 10.53 2.83 -8.31
N GLY A 128 9.63 3.76 -7.98
CA GLY A 128 9.01 3.89 -6.67
C GLY A 128 7.49 3.68 -6.73
N LEU A 129 6.82 3.93 -5.60
CA LEU A 129 5.36 3.87 -5.51
C LEU A 129 4.75 5.22 -5.10
N LEU A 130 3.64 5.57 -5.76
CA LEU A 130 2.72 6.59 -5.31
C LEU A 130 1.47 5.90 -4.76
N ILE A 131 1.16 6.12 -3.48
CA ILE A 131 -0.04 5.56 -2.85
C ILE A 131 -1.00 6.69 -2.52
N TRP A 132 -2.16 6.71 -3.18
CA TRP A 132 -3.15 7.80 -3.07
C TRP A 132 -4.59 7.31 -3.15
#